data_AF-A0A961HVY6-F1
#
_entry.id   AF-A0A961HVY6-F1
#
_cell.length_a   1.000
_cell.length_b   1.000
_cell.length_c   1.000
_cell.angle_alpha   90.00
_cell.angle_beta   90.00
_cell.angle_gamma   90.00
#
_symmetry.space_group_name_H-M   'P 1'
#
loop_
_entity.id
_entity.type
_entity.pdbx_description
1 polymer ?
#
loop_
_entity_poly.entity_id
_entity_poly.type
_entity_poly.pdbx_seq_one_letter_code
_entity_poly.pdbx_strand_id
1 'polypeptide(L)'
;MSMSIPGEHKDAIGATDVDELRELVRRCGHKDREALQDFFERFSRDIYNFPMKVFHLDEDAASDFYLYAFERLKDGGRFQSFEGRSSFRTWFYTVLRNLVIDWMRTVREIETIQVTRYDDSGNEYSLIENTADPRSVVSEVDENIIQHFHQALSTMPLELRSVFKLSYIFYLELSRAELQYVAERSGRAPEDVLRSVARLRHQLSEKELKNISAEDKITSLYLSVIDLKNRRDRLITRIATTDSEASLSADGSRQAELEQVERSIRKKYNQREKLLYKKHRGHFVVRTPYRYVAELLGIPEGSVSVLMMRANDRIRQAHKGDTNILR
;
A
#
# COMPACT_ATOMS: atom_id res chain seq x y z
N MET A 1 -3.24 -31.83 3.14
CA MET A 1 -4.29 -31.25 2.27
C MET A 1 -3.68 -30.98 0.91
N SER A 2 -3.99 -31.83 -0.06
CA SER A 2 -3.49 -31.72 -1.44
C SER A 2 -4.07 -30.49 -2.11
N MET A 3 -3.22 -29.52 -2.44
CA MET A 3 -3.61 -28.34 -3.22
C MET A 3 -3.67 -28.74 -4.70
N SER A 4 -4.89 -28.78 -5.25
CA SER A 4 -5.11 -28.84 -6.69
C SER A 4 -4.72 -27.50 -7.32
N ILE A 5 -3.83 -27.55 -8.30
CA ILE A 5 -3.41 -26.42 -9.12
C ILE A 5 -4.51 -26.16 -10.15
N PRO A 6 -5.15 -24.98 -10.20
CA PRO A 6 -6.16 -24.70 -11.22
C PRO A 6 -5.52 -24.17 -12.52
N GLY A 7 -5.79 -24.85 -13.63
CA GLY A 7 -5.75 -24.27 -14.98
C GLY A 7 -4.41 -24.37 -15.73
N GLU A 8 -3.98 -25.59 -16.08
CA GLU A 8 -3.07 -25.78 -17.22
C GLU A 8 -3.86 -25.55 -18.53
N HIS A 9 -3.66 -24.38 -19.15
CA HIS A 9 -3.86 -24.26 -20.59
C HIS A 9 -2.80 -25.14 -21.28
N LYS A 10 -3.21 -26.36 -21.66
CA LYS A 10 -2.47 -27.22 -22.58
C LYS A 10 -2.61 -26.65 -23.99
N ASP A 11 -1.79 -25.66 -24.30
CA ASP A 11 -1.50 -25.25 -25.66
C ASP A 11 -0.02 -25.51 -25.92
N ALA A 12 0.30 -25.96 -27.12
CA ALA A 12 1.60 -26.50 -27.54
C ALA A 12 2.76 -25.50 -27.38
N ILE A 13 3.31 -25.38 -26.18
CA ILE A 13 4.57 -24.70 -25.90
C ILE A 13 5.69 -25.65 -26.38
N GLY A 14 6.23 -25.37 -27.56
CA GLY A 14 7.20 -26.23 -28.25
C GLY A 14 8.46 -26.47 -27.40
N ALA A 15 9.10 -27.63 -27.59
CA ALA A 15 10.33 -28.03 -26.91
C ALA A 15 11.43 -26.93 -26.93
N THR A 16 11.43 -26.10 -27.96
CA THR A 16 12.31 -24.94 -28.13
C THR A 16 12.17 -23.90 -27.01
N ASP A 17 10.95 -23.58 -26.56
CA ASP A 17 10.73 -22.60 -25.47
C ASP A 17 11.21 -23.13 -24.12
N VAL A 18 11.10 -24.45 -23.91
CA VAL A 18 11.60 -25.11 -22.69
C VAL A 18 13.13 -25.08 -22.64
N ASP A 19 13.79 -25.31 -23.76
CA ASP A 19 15.26 -25.31 -23.83
C ASP A 19 15.83 -23.88 -23.79
N GLU A 20 15.19 -22.91 -24.43
CA GLU A 20 15.53 -21.49 -24.29
C GLU A 20 15.40 -21.02 -22.84
N LEU A 21 14.32 -21.39 -22.16
CA LEU A 21 14.12 -21.05 -20.75
C LEU A 21 15.16 -21.70 -19.84
N ARG A 22 15.54 -22.95 -20.12
CA ARG A 22 16.62 -23.63 -19.37
C ARG A 22 17.96 -22.92 -19.53
N GLU A 23 18.30 -22.52 -20.75
CA GLU A 23 19.54 -21.80 -21.01
C GLU A 23 19.55 -20.42 -20.35
N LEU A 24 18.43 -19.70 -20.41
CA LEU A 24 18.24 -18.43 -19.70
C LEU A 24 18.54 -18.59 -18.21
N VAL A 25 17.91 -19.58 -17.57
CA VAL A 25 18.06 -19.87 -16.14
C VAL A 25 19.50 -20.27 -15.79
N ARG A 26 20.15 -21.07 -16.65
CA ARG A 26 21.55 -21.45 -16.48
C ARG A 26 22.44 -20.21 -16.51
N ARG A 27 22.26 -19.30 -17.48
CA ARG A 27 23.01 -18.04 -17.58
C ARG A 27 22.74 -17.12 -16.38
N CYS A 28 21.50 -17.03 -15.89
CA CYS A 28 21.17 -16.31 -14.66
C CYS A 28 21.98 -16.86 -13.46
N GLY A 29 22.11 -18.18 -13.33
CA GLY A 29 22.92 -18.82 -12.29
C GLY A 29 24.42 -18.49 -12.37
N HIS A 30 24.92 -18.17 -13.57
CA HIS A 30 26.29 -17.69 -13.80
C HIS A 30 26.44 -16.17 -13.63
N LYS A 31 25.41 -15.49 -13.13
CA LYS A 31 25.37 -14.04 -12.90
C LYS A 31 25.53 -13.21 -14.18
N ASP A 32 25.11 -13.77 -15.31
CA ASP A 32 25.05 -13.07 -16.59
C ASP A 32 23.98 -11.97 -16.50
N ARG A 33 24.42 -10.71 -16.70
CA ARG A 33 23.57 -9.53 -16.56
C ARG A 33 22.47 -9.47 -17.62
N GLU A 34 22.76 -9.86 -18.85
CA GLU A 34 21.76 -9.83 -19.93
C GLU A 34 20.69 -10.90 -19.69
N ALA A 35 21.11 -12.09 -19.24
CA ALA A 35 20.18 -13.15 -18.88
C ALA A 35 19.30 -12.76 -17.69
N LEU A 36 19.87 -12.12 -16.67
CA LEU A 36 19.08 -11.60 -15.53
C LEU A 36 18.10 -10.52 -15.96
N GLN A 37 18.49 -9.63 -16.88
CA GLN A 37 17.60 -8.63 -17.45
C GLN A 37 16.44 -9.28 -18.20
N ASP A 38 16.71 -10.20 -19.12
CA ASP A 38 15.68 -10.93 -19.88
C ASP A 38 14.75 -11.71 -18.95
N PHE A 39 15.32 -12.34 -17.90
CA PHE A 39 14.51 -12.97 -16.85
C PHE A 39 13.54 -11.99 -16.18
N PHE A 40 13.99 -10.82 -15.73
CA PHE A 40 13.10 -9.85 -15.11
C PHE A 40 12.09 -9.30 -16.10
N GLU A 41 12.46 -9.07 -17.36
CA GLU A 41 11.51 -8.66 -18.40
C GLU A 41 10.38 -9.68 -18.58
N ARG A 42 10.70 -10.98 -18.63
CA ARG A 42 9.72 -12.06 -18.79
C ARG A 42 8.88 -12.33 -17.54
N PHE A 43 9.50 -12.33 -16.35
CA PHE A 43 8.87 -12.82 -15.11
C PHE A 43 8.47 -11.72 -14.13
N SER A 44 8.72 -10.44 -14.41
CA SER A 44 8.38 -9.34 -13.51
C SER A 44 6.90 -9.33 -13.12
N ARG A 45 6.01 -9.56 -14.10
CA ARG A 45 4.57 -9.66 -13.87
C ARG A 45 4.21 -10.82 -12.96
N ASP A 46 4.86 -11.97 -13.13
CA ASP A 46 4.65 -13.14 -12.28
C ASP A 46 5.08 -12.86 -10.84
N ILE A 47 6.25 -12.25 -10.63
CA ILE A 47 6.77 -11.87 -9.31
C ILE A 47 5.81 -10.87 -8.63
N TYR A 48 5.44 -9.79 -9.33
CA TYR A 48 4.61 -8.72 -8.78
C TYR A 48 3.22 -9.23 -8.39
N ASN A 49 2.59 -10.04 -9.25
CA ASN A 49 1.22 -10.52 -9.01
C ASN A 49 1.15 -11.72 -8.06
N PHE A 50 2.25 -12.42 -7.80
CA PHE A 50 2.29 -13.60 -6.94
C PHE A 50 1.70 -13.38 -5.52
N PRO A 51 2.11 -12.38 -4.73
CA PRO A 51 1.54 -12.13 -3.40
C PRO A 51 0.04 -11.83 -3.44
N MET A 52 -0.44 -11.11 -4.46
CA MET A 52 -1.86 -10.81 -4.60
C MET A 52 -2.67 -12.06 -4.94
N LYS A 53 -2.16 -12.91 -5.85
CA LYS A 53 -2.84 -14.14 -6.29
C LYS A 53 -2.87 -15.22 -5.20
N VAL A 54 -1.75 -15.42 -4.49
CA VAL A 54 -1.58 -16.56 -3.59
C VAL A 54 -1.89 -16.21 -2.13
N PHE A 55 -1.62 -14.97 -1.71
CA PHE A 55 -1.78 -14.51 -0.33
C PHE A 55 -2.83 -13.42 -0.15
N HIS A 56 -3.53 -13.02 -1.23
CA HIS A 56 -4.58 -11.99 -1.22
C HIS A 56 -4.13 -10.66 -0.61
N LEU A 57 -2.84 -10.33 -0.78
CA LEU A 57 -2.28 -9.07 -0.36
C LEU A 57 -2.72 -7.93 -1.28
N ASP A 58 -2.61 -6.70 -0.80
CA ASP A 58 -2.89 -5.51 -1.58
C ASP A 58 -1.74 -5.12 -2.51
N GLU A 59 -1.97 -4.11 -3.34
CA GLU A 59 -1.04 -3.63 -4.35
C GLU A 59 0.22 -3.00 -3.76
N ASP A 60 0.11 -2.44 -2.55
CA ASP A 60 1.22 -1.82 -1.84
C ASP A 60 2.18 -2.89 -1.32
N ALA A 61 1.63 -3.89 -0.65
CA ALA A 61 2.34 -5.09 -0.25
C ALA A 61 2.98 -5.81 -1.45
N ALA A 62 2.29 -5.85 -2.60
CA ALA A 62 2.83 -6.44 -3.82
C ALA A 62 4.06 -5.68 -4.34
N SER A 63 4.01 -4.35 -4.33
CA SER A 63 5.15 -3.51 -4.72
C SER A 63 6.33 -3.69 -3.76
N ASP A 64 6.10 -3.69 -2.46
CA ASP A 64 7.14 -3.87 -1.45
C ASP A 64 7.76 -5.27 -1.54
N PHE A 65 6.94 -6.30 -1.73
CA PHE A 65 7.39 -7.66 -1.99
C PHE A 65 8.23 -7.74 -3.27
N TYR A 66 7.81 -7.09 -4.35
CA TYR A 66 8.56 -7.10 -5.60
C TYR A 66 9.97 -6.57 -5.41
N LEU A 67 10.13 -5.44 -4.70
CA LEU A 67 11.45 -4.88 -4.37
C LEU A 67 12.28 -5.86 -3.52
N TYR A 68 11.67 -6.46 -2.51
CA TYR A 68 12.31 -7.48 -1.68
C TYR A 68 12.79 -8.70 -2.49
N ALA A 69 11.96 -9.17 -3.42
CA ALA A 69 12.26 -10.30 -4.29
C ALA A 69 13.33 -9.94 -5.32
N PHE A 70 13.22 -8.76 -5.95
CA PHE A 70 14.20 -8.23 -6.89
C PHE A 70 15.59 -8.19 -6.25
N GLU A 71 15.73 -7.63 -5.05
CA GLU A 71 17.01 -7.56 -4.33
C GLU A 71 17.62 -8.94 -4.03
N ARG A 72 16.79 -9.99 -3.84
CA ARG A 72 17.26 -11.35 -3.56
C ARG A 72 17.53 -12.19 -4.80
N LEU A 73 16.99 -11.78 -5.94
CA LEU A 73 17.10 -12.50 -7.22
C LEU A 73 18.13 -11.87 -8.16
N LYS A 74 18.38 -10.55 -8.05
CA LYS A 74 19.25 -9.79 -8.96
C LYS A 74 20.69 -10.29 -9.06
N ASP A 75 21.19 -10.98 -8.03
CA ASP A 75 22.57 -11.49 -8.00
C ASP A 75 22.73 -12.87 -8.65
N GLY A 76 21.64 -13.48 -9.14
CA GLY A 76 21.66 -14.78 -9.82
C GLY A 76 21.87 -16.00 -8.90
N GLY A 77 22.30 -15.81 -7.65
CA GLY A 77 22.67 -16.91 -6.74
C GLY A 77 21.55 -17.91 -6.47
N ARG A 78 20.28 -17.47 -6.43
CA ARG A 78 19.13 -18.37 -6.23
C ARG A 78 18.95 -19.35 -7.39
N PHE A 79 19.26 -18.95 -8.63
CA PHE A 79 19.08 -19.79 -9.82
C PHE A 79 20.03 -21.00 -9.85
N GLN A 80 21.15 -20.95 -9.12
CA GLN A 80 22.08 -22.07 -8.98
C GLN A 80 21.45 -23.29 -8.28
N SER A 81 20.38 -23.09 -7.51
CA SER A 81 19.65 -24.19 -6.85
C SER A 81 18.64 -24.90 -7.75
N PHE A 82 18.48 -24.48 -9.01
CA PHE A 82 17.60 -25.14 -9.96
C PHE A 82 18.29 -26.35 -10.59
N GLU A 83 17.89 -27.55 -10.18
CA GLU A 83 18.48 -28.81 -10.65
C GLU A 83 17.76 -29.42 -11.89
N GLY A 84 16.75 -28.75 -12.45
CA GLY A 84 16.04 -29.25 -13.63
C GLY A 84 15.13 -30.47 -13.42
N ARG A 85 14.98 -30.97 -12.18
CA ARG A 85 14.10 -32.11 -11.83
C ARG A 85 12.59 -31.81 -11.95
N SER A 86 12.22 -30.53 -12.00
CA SER A 86 10.86 -30.05 -12.19
C SER A 86 10.85 -28.94 -13.24
N SER A 87 9.67 -28.53 -13.70
CA SER A 87 9.57 -27.35 -14.57
C SER A 87 10.13 -26.12 -13.85
N PHE A 88 10.74 -25.20 -14.59
CA PHE A 88 11.24 -23.95 -14.02
C PHE A 88 10.13 -23.19 -13.29
N ARG A 89 8.92 -23.11 -13.86
CA ARG A 89 7.78 -22.44 -13.23
C ARG A 89 7.43 -23.06 -11.88
N THR A 90 7.42 -24.39 -11.76
CA THR A 90 7.13 -25.08 -10.49
C THR A 90 8.17 -24.74 -9.42
N TRP A 91 9.45 -24.80 -9.77
CA TRP A 91 10.54 -24.41 -8.88
C TRP A 91 10.43 -22.93 -8.49
N PHE A 92 10.18 -22.06 -9.47
CA PHE A 92 10.13 -20.62 -9.27
C PHE A 92 8.97 -20.21 -8.38
N TYR A 93 7.79 -20.82 -8.52
CA TYR A 93 6.67 -20.61 -7.59
C TYR A 93 7.02 -21.00 -6.15
N THR A 94 7.83 -22.06 -5.96
CA THR A 94 8.31 -22.46 -4.63
C THR A 94 9.27 -21.41 -4.06
N VAL A 95 10.17 -20.88 -4.89
CA VAL A 95 11.06 -19.76 -4.52
C VAL A 95 10.24 -18.54 -4.11
N LEU A 96 9.27 -18.11 -4.94
CA LEU A 96 8.43 -16.96 -4.63
C LEU A 96 7.61 -17.16 -3.35
N ARG A 97 7.05 -18.35 -3.14
CA ARG A 97 6.32 -18.68 -1.90
C ARG A 97 7.19 -18.48 -0.67
N ASN A 98 8.42 -18.98 -0.70
CA ASN A 98 9.35 -18.85 0.41
C ASN A 98 9.75 -17.39 0.63
N LEU A 99 10.02 -16.64 -0.45
CA LEU A 99 10.32 -15.21 -0.37
C LEU A 99 9.17 -14.40 0.22
N VAL A 100 7.92 -14.67 -0.15
CA VAL A 100 6.76 -13.95 0.42
C VAL A 100 6.64 -14.24 1.92
N ILE A 101 6.79 -15.51 2.32
CA ILE A 101 6.70 -15.89 3.74
C ILE A 101 7.80 -15.20 4.56
N ASP A 102 9.03 -15.19 4.05
CA ASP A 102 10.16 -14.54 4.72
C ASP A 102 9.97 -13.01 4.77
N TRP A 103 9.49 -12.40 3.70
CA TRP A 103 9.13 -10.98 3.69
C TRP A 103 8.03 -10.67 4.71
N MET A 104 6.94 -11.43 4.75
CA MET A 104 5.85 -11.23 5.71
C MET A 104 6.32 -11.36 7.17
N ARG A 105 7.30 -12.22 7.46
CA ARG A 105 7.92 -12.31 8.79
C ARG A 105 8.62 -11.01 9.17
N THR A 106 9.39 -10.44 8.26
CA THR A 106 10.08 -9.16 8.49
C THR A 106 9.11 -7.99 8.70
N VAL A 107 8.00 -7.95 7.96
CA VAL A 107 6.98 -6.89 8.11
C VAL A 107 6.25 -7.00 9.45
N ARG A 108 5.86 -8.21 9.85
CA ARG A 108 5.16 -8.45 11.14
C ARG A 108 6.02 -8.12 12.35
N GLU A 109 7.31 -8.39 12.28
CA GLU A 109 8.26 -8.05 13.35
C GLU A 109 8.31 -6.53 13.57
N ILE A 110 8.36 -5.75 12.49
CA ILE A 110 8.31 -4.27 12.55
C ILE A 110 6.98 -3.77 13.14
N GLU A 111 5.86 -4.39 12.77
CA GLU A 111 4.54 -4.00 13.29
C GLU A 111 4.39 -4.29 14.79
N THR A 112 4.98 -5.38 15.28
CA THR A 112 4.90 -5.78 16.70
C THR A 112 5.75 -4.87 17.60
N ILE A 113 6.76 -4.19 17.06
CA ILE A 113 7.64 -3.26 17.78
C ILE A 113 7.01 -1.85 17.90
N GLN A 114 5.93 -1.55 17.16
CA GLN A 114 5.19 -0.29 17.30
C GLN A 114 4.55 -0.21 18.71
N VAL A 115 5.16 0.64 19.53
CA VAL A 115 5.05 0.77 20.99
C VAL A 115 3.62 0.94 21.52
N THR A 116 3.14 -0.04 22.30
CA THR A 116 2.10 0.17 23.31
C THR A 116 2.66 1.08 24.42
N ARG A 117 2.10 2.29 24.58
CA ARG A 117 2.47 3.18 25.71
C ARG A 117 1.39 3.11 26.79
N TYR A 118 1.85 3.09 28.03
CA TYR A 118 1.02 3.10 29.22
C TYR A 118 1.12 4.48 29.88
N ASP A 119 0.01 5.00 30.40
CA ASP A 119 0.02 6.21 31.23
C ASP A 119 0.56 5.88 32.63
N ASP A 120 0.78 6.92 33.45
CA ASP A 120 1.22 6.78 34.84
C ASP A 120 0.20 6.01 35.72
N SER A 121 -1.00 5.73 35.20
CA SER A 121 -2.05 4.93 35.84
C SER A 121 -2.13 3.49 35.30
N GLY A 122 -1.22 3.08 34.41
CA GLY A 122 -1.16 1.74 33.83
C GLY A 122 -2.19 1.47 32.72
N ASN A 123 -2.91 2.48 32.23
CA ASN A 123 -3.83 2.33 31.12
C ASN A 123 -3.08 2.42 29.79
N GLU A 124 -3.38 1.48 28.90
CA GLU A 124 -2.94 1.52 27.51
C GLU A 124 -3.57 2.73 26.80
N TYR A 125 -2.75 3.69 26.37
CA TYR A 125 -3.22 4.79 25.51
C TYR A 125 -2.55 4.72 24.14
N SER A 126 -3.38 4.61 23.10
CA SER A 126 -2.94 4.91 21.74
C SER A 126 -3.00 6.42 21.54
N LEU A 127 -1.95 7.02 20.95
CA LEU A 127 -1.85 8.46 20.59
C LEU A 127 -3.03 9.03 19.76
N ILE A 128 -3.97 8.17 19.35
CA ILE A 128 -5.11 8.43 18.49
C ILE A 128 -6.29 9.08 19.23
N GLU A 129 -6.29 9.08 20.57
CA GLU A 129 -7.40 9.64 21.36
C GLU A 129 -7.54 11.16 21.27
N ASN A 130 -6.50 11.89 20.88
CA ASN A 130 -6.50 13.37 20.85
C ASN A 130 -6.06 14.00 19.52
N THR A 131 -6.02 13.24 18.42
CA THR A 131 -5.78 13.86 17.11
C THR A 131 -7.05 14.57 16.66
N ALA A 132 -7.06 15.89 16.76
CA ALA A 132 -8.01 16.74 16.03
C ALA A 132 -8.00 16.35 14.54
N ASP A 133 -9.13 16.48 13.85
CA ASP A 133 -9.19 16.28 12.41
C ASP A 133 -8.10 17.16 11.74
N PRO A 134 -7.13 16.60 11.00
CA PRO A 134 -6.06 17.38 10.37
C PRO A 134 -6.58 18.51 9.48
N ARG A 135 -7.86 18.46 9.08
CA ARG A 135 -8.54 19.55 8.37
C ARG A 135 -8.53 20.89 9.11
N SER A 136 -8.25 20.94 10.42
CA SER A 136 -8.30 22.18 11.21
C SER A 136 -6.95 22.88 11.44
N VAL A 137 -5.84 22.36 10.92
CA VAL A 137 -4.50 22.96 11.14
C VAL A 137 -3.78 23.12 9.81
N VAL A 138 -4.28 24.02 8.96
CA VAL A 138 -3.53 24.50 7.80
C VAL A 138 -2.48 25.49 8.32
N SER A 139 -1.28 25.00 8.63
CA SER A 139 -0.17 25.79 9.14
C SER A 139 0.82 26.12 8.01
N GLU A 140 1.60 27.19 8.18
CA GLU A 140 2.72 27.62 7.29
C GLU A 140 3.74 26.51 6.96
N VAL A 141 3.76 25.42 7.75
CA VAL A 141 4.51 24.19 7.49
C VAL A 141 4.12 23.53 6.17
N ASP A 142 2.87 23.66 5.72
CA ASP A 142 2.34 23.02 4.51
C ASP A 142 2.82 23.70 3.22
N GLU A 143 2.97 25.04 3.19
CA GLU A 143 3.42 25.75 1.97
C GLU A 143 4.86 25.38 1.60
N ASN A 144 5.74 25.29 2.60
CA ASN A 144 7.11 24.82 2.39
C ASN A 144 7.11 23.39 1.88
N ILE A 145 6.32 22.47 2.45
CA ILE A 145 6.26 21.07 1.98
C ILE A 145 5.82 21.00 0.52
N ILE A 146 4.79 21.76 0.14
CA ILE A 146 4.28 21.83 -1.23
C ILE A 146 5.35 22.36 -2.19
N GLN A 147 6.04 23.45 -1.82
CA GLN A 147 7.09 24.04 -2.65
C GLN A 147 8.26 23.06 -2.86
N HIS A 148 8.73 22.39 -1.80
CA HIS A 148 9.78 21.37 -1.90
C HIS A 148 9.34 20.19 -2.76
N PHE A 149 8.09 19.75 -2.64
CA PHE A 149 7.56 18.68 -3.47
C PHE A 149 7.59 19.06 -4.96
N HIS A 150 7.14 20.27 -5.31
CA HIS A 150 7.19 20.76 -6.69
C HIS A 150 8.63 20.87 -7.22
N GLN A 151 9.58 21.32 -6.40
CA GLN A 151 10.99 21.38 -6.75
C GLN A 151 11.62 19.98 -6.92
N ALA A 152 11.28 19.04 -6.05
CA ALA A 152 11.74 17.66 -6.16
C ALA A 152 11.23 17.01 -7.45
N LEU A 153 9.97 17.28 -7.83
CA LEU A 153 9.44 16.84 -9.12
C LEU A 153 10.17 17.53 -10.27
N SER A 154 10.38 18.85 -10.25
CA SER A 154 10.99 19.56 -11.39
C SER A 154 12.45 19.17 -11.65
N THR A 155 13.20 18.83 -10.60
CA THR A 155 14.60 18.37 -10.69
C THR A 155 14.75 16.88 -11.02
N MET A 156 13.64 16.14 -11.03
CA MET A 156 13.63 14.71 -11.29
C MET A 156 13.80 14.40 -12.80
N PRO A 157 14.52 13.32 -13.18
CA PRO A 157 14.63 12.90 -14.57
C PRO A 157 13.24 12.59 -15.13
N LEU A 158 13.07 12.84 -16.43
CA LEU A 158 11.77 12.75 -17.10
C LEU A 158 11.09 11.39 -16.92
N GLU A 159 11.85 10.30 -16.96
CA GLU A 159 11.36 8.94 -16.71
C GLU A 159 10.74 8.78 -15.31
N LEU A 160 11.51 9.08 -14.26
CA LEU A 160 11.05 8.92 -12.87
C LEU A 160 9.86 9.84 -12.58
N ARG A 161 9.90 11.07 -13.09
CA ARG A 161 8.82 12.04 -12.94
C ARG A 161 7.54 11.56 -13.63
N SER A 162 7.65 11.00 -14.83
CA SER A 162 6.51 10.47 -15.59
C SER A 162 5.89 9.27 -14.87
N VAL A 163 6.70 8.32 -14.39
CA VAL A 163 6.22 7.16 -13.61
C VAL A 163 5.49 7.62 -12.35
N PHE A 164 6.08 8.56 -11.60
CA PHE A 164 5.48 9.08 -10.38
C PHE A 164 4.13 9.75 -10.66
N LYS A 165 4.06 10.63 -11.65
CA LYS A 165 2.81 11.31 -12.02
C LYS A 165 1.76 10.35 -12.55
N LEU A 166 2.14 9.36 -13.36
CA LEU A 166 1.21 8.33 -13.82
C LEU A 166 0.67 7.49 -12.65
N SER A 167 1.48 7.24 -11.63
CA SER A 167 1.06 6.51 -10.42
C SER A 167 0.05 7.30 -9.58
N TYR A 168 0.08 8.63 -9.66
CA TYR A 168 -0.83 9.55 -8.98
C TYR A 168 -1.65 10.42 -9.97
N ILE A 169 -2.03 9.85 -11.12
CA ILE A 169 -2.63 10.60 -12.25
C ILE A 169 -3.97 11.24 -11.92
N PHE A 170 -4.63 10.77 -10.85
CA PHE A 170 -5.86 11.35 -10.34
C PHE A 170 -5.61 12.74 -9.71
N TYR A 171 -4.45 12.91 -9.05
CA TYR A 171 -4.08 14.15 -8.37
C TYR A 171 -3.12 15.02 -9.20
N LEU A 172 -2.32 14.40 -10.08
CA LEU A 172 -1.27 15.07 -10.84
C LEU A 172 -1.56 15.09 -12.33
N GLU A 173 -1.09 16.15 -12.99
CA GLU A 173 -1.21 16.32 -14.43
C GLU A 173 0.11 16.10 -15.16
N LEU A 174 0.02 15.52 -16.35
CA LEU A 174 1.16 15.39 -17.25
C LEU A 174 1.37 16.72 -17.98
N SER A 175 2.58 17.25 -17.86
CA SER A 175 3.10 18.32 -18.70
C SER A 175 3.31 17.82 -20.13
N ARG A 176 3.43 18.74 -21.08
CA ARG A 176 3.69 18.43 -22.49
C ARG A 176 4.91 17.53 -22.68
N ALA A 177 5.99 17.75 -21.93
CA ALA A 177 7.20 16.94 -22.01
C ALA A 177 6.97 15.49 -21.52
N GLU A 178 6.21 15.30 -20.44
CA GLU A 178 5.89 13.97 -19.92
C GLU A 178 4.91 13.25 -20.85
N LEU A 179 3.92 13.95 -21.40
CA LEU A 179 3.00 13.38 -22.39
C LEU A 179 3.74 12.89 -23.63
N GLN A 180 4.64 13.71 -24.16
CA GLN A 180 5.48 13.36 -25.31
C GLN A 180 6.36 12.15 -24.99
N TYR A 181 7.00 12.13 -23.82
CA TYR A 181 7.80 11.00 -23.37
C TYR A 181 6.99 9.69 -23.29
N VAL A 182 5.81 9.73 -22.68
CA VAL A 182 4.92 8.56 -22.57
C VAL A 182 4.46 8.09 -23.95
N ALA A 183 4.12 9.02 -24.84
CA ALA A 183 3.73 8.73 -26.23
C ALA A 183 4.85 8.02 -27.00
N GLU A 184 6.08 8.55 -26.94
CA GLU A 184 7.26 7.96 -27.58
C GLU A 184 7.59 6.57 -27.03
N ARG A 185 7.54 6.40 -25.70
CA ARG A 185 7.83 5.12 -25.04
C ARG A 185 6.80 4.04 -25.35
N SER A 186 5.53 4.41 -25.49
CA SER A 186 4.46 3.47 -25.84
C SER A 186 4.26 3.28 -27.34
N GLY A 187 4.91 4.09 -28.19
CA GLY A 187 4.67 4.11 -29.64
C GLY A 187 3.26 4.57 -30.01
N ARG A 188 2.59 5.36 -29.15
CA ARG A 188 1.21 5.84 -29.33
C ARG A 188 1.21 7.33 -29.64
N ALA A 189 0.16 7.82 -30.31
CA ALA A 189 -0.04 9.26 -30.47
C ALA A 189 -0.36 9.93 -29.11
N PRO A 190 0.10 11.17 -28.86
CA PRO A 190 -0.21 11.90 -27.62
C PRO A 190 -1.72 11.96 -27.31
N GLU A 191 -2.58 12.07 -28.33
CA GLU A 191 -4.04 12.12 -28.18
C GLU A 191 -4.61 10.81 -27.62
N ASP A 192 -4.05 9.67 -28.00
CA ASP A 192 -4.49 8.36 -27.50
C ASP A 192 -4.04 8.12 -26.05
N VAL A 193 -2.85 8.62 -25.69
CA VAL A 193 -2.38 8.63 -24.30
C VAL A 193 -3.31 9.48 -23.44
N LEU A 194 -3.68 10.69 -23.90
CA LEU A 194 -4.64 11.55 -23.19
C LEU A 194 -6.00 10.89 -23.01
N ARG A 195 -6.53 10.21 -24.05
CA ARG A 195 -7.79 9.46 -23.95
C ARG A 195 -7.70 8.33 -22.92
N SER A 196 -6.57 7.62 -22.89
CA SER A 196 -6.32 6.55 -21.92
C SER A 196 -6.24 7.10 -20.49
N VAL A 197 -5.54 8.22 -20.29
CA VAL A 197 -5.45 8.94 -19.01
C VAL A 197 -6.82 9.42 -18.55
N ALA A 198 -7.64 10.00 -19.44
CA ALA A 198 -8.99 10.46 -19.11
C ALA A 198 -9.89 9.31 -18.66
N ARG A 199 -9.85 8.17 -19.36
CA ARG A 199 -10.57 6.95 -18.97
C ARG A 199 -10.12 6.44 -17.60
N LEU A 200 -8.82 6.44 -17.35
CA LEU A 200 -8.25 6.01 -16.08
C LEU A 200 -8.67 6.93 -14.94
N ARG A 201 -8.62 8.26 -15.13
CA ARG A 201 -9.12 9.24 -14.15
C ARG A 201 -10.59 9.01 -13.79
N HIS A 202 -11.42 8.73 -14.78
CA HIS A 202 -12.83 8.37 -14.53
C HIS A 202 -12.95 7.11 -13.67
N GLN A 203 -12.22 6.03 -13.98
CA GLN A 203 -12.24 4.81 -13.17
C GLN A 203 -11.73 5.04 -11.73
N LEU A 204 -10.75 5.92 -11.56
CA LEU A 204 -10.19 6.28 -10.27
C LEU A 204 -11.14 7.16 -9.43
N SER A 205 -12.02 7.94 -10.07
CA SER A 205 -13.02 8.77 -9.36
C SER A 205 -13.98 7.95 -8.49
N GLU A 206 -14.36 6.76 -8.92
CA GLU A 206 -15.21 5.86 -8.12
C GLU A 206 -14.49 5.35 -6.86
N LYS A 207 -13.16 5.16 -6.94
CA LYS A 207 -12.36 4.80 -5.77
C LYS A 207 -12.25 5.98 -4.81
N GLU A 208 -12.04 7.19 -5.32
CA GLU A 208 -12.00 8.41 -4.50
C GLU A 208 -13.30 8.61 -3.73
N LEU A 209 -14.46 8.41 -4.38
CA LEU A 209 -15.75 8.53 -3.70
C LEU A 209 -15.90 7.56 -2.51
N LYS A 210 -15.38 6.34 -2.65
CA LYS A 210 -15.34 5.36 -1.55
C LYS A 210 -14.40 5.80 -0.43
N ASN A 211 -13.27 6.41 -0.76
CA ASN A 211 -12.33 6.94 0.22
C ASN A 211 -12.96 8.10 1.00
N ILE A 212 -13.61 9.05 0.32
CA ILE A 212 -14.38 10.14 0.96
C ILE A 212 -15.45 9.58 1.90
N SER A 213 -16.24 8.60 1.43
CA SER A 213 -17.26 7.96 2.29
C SER A 213 -16.65 7.27 3.53
N ALA A 214 -15.47 6.67 3.41
CA ALA A 214 -14.76 6.09 4.53
C ALA A 214 -14.23 7.16 5.51
N GLU A 215 -13.80 8.32 5.01
CA GLU A 215 -13.44 9.47 5.85
C GLU A 215 -14.66 10.03 6.59
N ASP A 216 -15.76 10.24 5.90
CA ASP A 216 -17.03 10.65 6.52
C ASP A 216 -17.46 9.64 7.59
N LYS A 217 -17.18 8.35 7.36
CA LYS A 217 -17.42 7.32 8.36
C LYS A 217 -16.55 7.49 9.60
N ILE A 218 -15.26 7.80 9.45
CA ILE A 218 -14.36 8.13 10.57
C ILE A 218 -14.94 9.28 11.39
N THR A 219 -15.35 10.36 10.72
CA THR A 219 -15.93 11.55 11.37
C THR A 219 -17.24 11.20 12.09
N SER A 220 -18.15 10.48 11.43
CA SER A 220 -19.42 10.06 12.05
C SER A 220 -19.23 9.15 13.27
N LEU A 221 -18.20 8.28 13.24
CA LEU A 221 -17.85 7.41 14.38
C LEU A 221 -17.29 8.24 15.53
N TYR A 222 -16.45 9.22 15.24
CA TYR A 222 -15.91 10.15 16.23
C TYR A 222 -17.01 10.94 16.94
N LEU A 223 -17.90 11.59 16.18
CA LEU A 223 -19.05 12.33 16.73
C LEU A 223 -19.93 11.41 17.58
N SER A 224 -20.23 10.20 17.08
CA SER A 224 -21.03 9.24 17.84
C SER A 224 -20.34 8.74 19.12
N VAL A 225 -19.02 8.64 19.16
CA VAL A 225 -18.28 8.29 20.38
C VAL A 225 -18.38 9.42 21.40
N ILE A 226 -18.28 10.68 20.98
CA ILE A 226 -18.49 11.84 21.85
C ILE A 226 -19.89 11.82 22.46
N ASP A 227 -20.93 11.63 21.64
CA ASP A 227 -22.32 11.58 22.12
C ASP A 227 -22.55 10.46 23.13
N LEU A 228 -21.97 9.28 22.89
CA LEU A 228 -22.06 8.16 23.81
C LEU A 228 -21.26 8.39 25.10
N LYS A 229 -20.08 9.02 25.04
CA LYS A 229 -19.31 9.42 26.23
C LYS A 229 -20.14 10.41 27.07
N ASN A 230 -20.73 11.42 26.45
CA ASN A 230 -21.64 12.37 27.12
C ASN A 230 -22.85 11.65 27.76
N ARG A 231 -23.44 10.66 27.07
CA ARG A 231 -24.55 9.85 27.62
C ARG A 231 -24.10 9.00 28.80
N ARG A 232 -22.94 8.35 28.72
CA ARG A 232 -22.31 7.57 29.79
C ARG A 232 -22.13 8.44 31.03
N ASP A 233 -21.55 9.63 30.87
CA ASP A 233 -21.27 10.53 31.99
C ASP A 233 -22.55 10.97 32.69
N ARG A 234 -23.61 11.28 31.93
CA ARG A 234 -24.95 11.56 32.50
C ARG A 234 -25.53 10.36 33.26
N LEU A 235 -25.35 9.13 32.77
CA LEU A 235 -25.81 7.92 33.45
C LEU A 235 -25.05 7.69 34.75
N ILE A 236 -23.72 7.85 34.73
CA ILE A 236 -22.87 7.77 35.93
C ILE A 236 -23.33 8.77 36.99
N THR A 237 -23.56 10.04 36.61
CA THR A 237 -24.08 11.05 37.54
C THR A 237 -25.45 10.69 38.12
N ARG A 238 -26.36 10.09 37.32
CA ARG A 238 -27.68 9.66 37.81
C ARG A 238 -27.59 8.47 38.76
N ILE A 239 -26.71 7.52 38.48
CA ILE A 239 -26.47 6.36 39.36
C ILE A 239 -25.91 6.86 40.70
N ALA A 240 -24.91 7.75 40.67
CA ALA A 240 -24.28 8.32 41.86
C ALA A 240 -25.21 9.18 42.73
N THR A 241 -26.32 9.70 42.18
CA THR A 241 -27.28 10.55 42.91
C THR A 241 -28.51 9.80 43.44
N THR A 242 -28.64 8.50 43.16
CA THR A 242 -29.79 7.68 43.58
C THR A 242 -29.48 6.88 44.86
N ASP A 243 -29.52 7.54 46.03
CA ASP A 243 -29.14 6.97 47.35
C ASP A 243 -30.33 6.45 48.21
N SER A 244 -31.51 6.16 47.65
CA SER A 244 -32.69 5.72 48.44
C SER A 244 -33.11 4.26 48.18
N GLU A 245 -33.43 3.53 49.25
CA GLU A 245 -33.68 2.08 49.37
C GLU A 245 -34.76 1.50 48.42
N ALA A 246 -35.51 2.32 47.70
CA ALA A 246 -36.54 1.89 46.73
C ALA A 246 -35.99 1.48 45.34
N SER A 247 -34.66 1.37 45.18
CA SER A 247 -33.99 1.51 43.87
C SER A 247 -33.28 0.27 43.32
N LEU A 248 -33.21 -0.86 44.04
CA LEU A 248 -32.41 -2.04 43.63
C LEU A 248 -32.69 -2.55 42.20
N SER A 249 -33.97 -2.56 41.75
CA SER A 249 -34.31 -2.96 40.37
C SER A 249 -34.01 -1.87 39.33
N ALA A 250 -34.16 -0.60 39.72
CA ALA A 250 -33.91 0.54 38.85
C ALA A 250 -32.41 0.80 38.67
N ASP A 251 -31.60 0.50 39.68
CA ASP A 251 -30.15 0.58 39.65
C ASP A 251 -29.55 -0.51 38.75
N GLY A 252 -30.02 -1.76 38.87
CA GLY A 252 -29.64 -2.84 37.96
C GLY A 252 -29.98 -2.54 36.48
N SER A 253 -31.13 -1.90 36.22
CA SER A 253 -31.49 -1.47 34.86
C SER A 253 -30.58 -0.35 34.34
N ARG A 254 -30.16 0.60 35.18
CA ARG A 254 -29.27 1.71 34.80
C ARG A 254 -27.84 1.23 34.60
N GLN A 255 -27.37 0.29 35.42
CA GLN A 255 -26.08 -0.38 35.25
C GLN A 255 -26.04 -1.18 33.94
N ALA A 256 -27.10 -1.91 33.61
CA ALA A 256 -27.21 -2.58 32.31
C ALA A 256 -27.20 -1.60 31.12
N GLU A 257 -27.86 -0.45 31.24
CA GLU A 257 -27.81 0.61 30.22
C GLU A 257 -26.40 1.21 30.09
N LEU A 258 -25.71 1.44 31.21
CA LEU A 258 -24.33 1.91 31.24
C LEU A 258 -23.39 0.95 30.51
N GLU A 259 -23.45 -0.36 30.85
CA GLU A 259 -22.67 -1.38 30.18
C GLU A 259 -22.95 -1.43 28.68
N GLN A 260 -24.22 -1.28 28.26
CA GLN A 260 -24.58 -1.25 26.84
C GLN A 260 -23.97 -0.03 26.12
N VAL A 261 -23.97 1.13 26.76
CA VAL A 261 -23.34 2.36 26.23
C VAL A 261 -21.83 2.15 26.12
N GLU A 262 -21.18 1.61 27.14
CA GLU A 262 -19.73 1.34 27.13
C GLU A 262 -19.32 0.33 26.05
N ARG A 263 -20.08 -0.78 25.91
CA ARG A 263 -19.88 -1.74 24.81
C ARG A 263 -20.01 -1.05 23.44
N SER A 264 -20.97 -0.14 23.30
CA SER A 264 -21.18 0.62 22.06
C SER A 264 -20.05 1.60 21.77
N ILE A 265 -19.53 2.28 22.80
CA ILE A 265 -18.33 3.13 22.71
C ILE A 265 -17.14 2.31 22.21
N ARG A 266 -16.83 1.18 22.88
CA ARG A 266 -15.70 0.32 22.52
C ARG A 266 -15.80 -0.20 21.10
N LYS A 267 -17.00 -0.62 20.67
CA LYS A 267 -17.23 -1.09 19.30
C LYS A 267 -16.97 0.01 18.26
N LYS A 268 -17.47 1.22 18.48
CA LYS A 268 -17.29 2.36 17.55
C LYS A 268 -15.85 2.86 17.54
N TYR A 269 -15.20 2.88 18.70
CA TYR A 269 -13.78 3.19 18.83
C TYR A 269 -12.92 2.24 17.99
N ASN A 270 -13.09 0.92 18.16
CA ASN A 270 -12.37 -0.09 17.38
C ASN A 270 -12.64 0.02 15.88
N GLN A 271 -13.86 0.40 15.47
CA GLN A 271 -14.16 0.65 14.06
C GLN A 271 -13.41 1.87 13.52
N ARG A 272 -13.37 2.97 14.29
CA ARG A 272 -12.64 4.19 13.93
C ARG A 272 -11.14 3.93 13.83
N GLU A 273 -10.56 3.22 14.80
CA GLU A 273 -9.13 2.89 14.76
C GLU A 273 -8.76 2.04 13.55
N LYS A 274 -9.56 1.04 13.19
CA LYS A 274 -9.31 0.25 11.97
C LYS A 274 -9.29 1.11 10.71
N LEU A 275 -10.16 2.11 10.62
CA LEU A 275 -10.21 3.02 9.48
C LEU A 275 -9.05 4.02 9.50
N LEU A 276 -8.70 4.56 10.68
CA LEU A 276 -7.55 5.44 10.84
C LEU A 276 -6.23 4.73 10.53
N TYR A 277 -6.08 3.49 11.00
CA TYR A 277 -4.94 2.64 10.65
C TYR A 277 -4.80 2.52 9.12
N LYS A 278 -5.92 2.28 8.42
CA LYS A 278 -5.92 2.23 6.95
C LYS A 278 -5.53 3.57 6.32
N LYS A 279 -6.06 4.68 6.84
CA LYS A 279 -5.76 6.03 6.37
C LYS A 279 -4.27 6.36 6.55
N HIS A 280 -3.68 6.08 7.70
CA HIS A 280 -2.26 6.32 7.98
C HIS A 280 -1.32 5.46 7.13
N ARG A 281 -1.76 4.26 6.72
CA ARG A 281 -1.04 3.43 5.74
C ARG A 281 -1.15 3.92 4.30
N GLY A 282 -1.90 5.00 4.04
CA GLY A 282 -2.06 5.57 2.71
C GLY A 282 -3.13 4.90 1.84
N HIS A 283 -3.93 3.97 2.38
CA HIS A 283 -5.00 3.31 1.61
C HIS A 283 -6.12 4.24 1.14
N PHE A 284 -6.17 5.46 1.67
CA PHE A 284 -7.14 6.48 1.29
C PHE A 284 -6.62 7.37 0.16
N VAL A 285 -5.40 7.13 -0.32
CA VAL A 285 -4.83 7.79 -1.50
C VAL A 285 -5.11 6.94 -2.73
N VAL A 286 -5.76 7.53 -3.73
CA VAL A 286 -6.06 6.86 -4.98
C VAL A 286 -4.81 6.75 -5.84
N ARG A 287 -4.32 5.52 -5.99
CA ARG A 287 -3.20 5.19 -6.87
C ARG A 287 -3.68 4.52 -8.15
N THR A 288 -2.96 4.83 -9.23
CA THR A 288 -3.08 4.10 -10.49
C THR A 288 -2.49 2.71 -10.32
N PRO A 289 -3.24 1.65 -10.67
CA PRO A 289 -2.68 0.32 -10.62
C PRO A 289 -1.45 0.17 -11.53
N TYR A 290 -0.39 -0.48 -11.07
CA TYR A 290 0.90 -0.49 -11.76
C TYR A 290 0.84 -1.11 -13.16
N ARG A 291 -0.07 -2.07 -13.39
CA ARG A 291 -0.37 -2.57 -14.74
C ARG A 291 -0.66 -1.47 -15.76
N TYR A 292 -1.38 -0.41 -15.39
CA TYR A 292 -1.72 0.68 -16.30
C TYR A 292 -0.55 1.63 -16.50
N VAL A 293 0.25 1.88 -15.45
CA VAL A 293 1.48 2.66 -15.56
C VAL A 293 2.46 1.96 -16.49
N ALA A 294 2.65 0.65 -16.32
CA ALA A 294 3.48 -0.18 -17.18
C ALA A 294 2.99 -0.21 -18.63
N GLU A 295 1.68 -0.36 -18.86
CA GLU A 295 1.11 -0.32 -20.19
C GLU A 295 1.36 1.02 -20.90
N LEU A 296 1.17 2.14 -20.19
CA LEU A 296 1.38 3.48 -20.74
C LEU A 296 2.85 3.77 -21.04
N LEU A 297 3.79 3.13 -20.34
CA LEU A 297 5.22 3.34 -20.52
C LEU A 297 5.92 2.26 -21.36
N GLY A 298 5.21 1.19 -21.72
CA GLY A 298 5.79 0.05 -22.42
C GLY A 298 6.91 -0.64 -21.62
N ILE A 299 6.73 -0.77 -20.30
CA ILE A 299 7.72 -1.40 -19.39
C ILE A 299 7.08 -2.55 -18.61
N PRO A 300 7.87 -3.50 -18.07
CA PRO A 300 7.36 -4.54 -17.18
C PRO A 300 6.72 -3.96 -15.91
N GLU A 301 5.65 -4.62 -15.41
CA GLU A 301 4.86 -4.14 -14.26
C GLU A 301 5.69 -3.90 -12.99
N GLY A 302 6.61 -4.80 -12.65
CA GLY A 302 7.47 -4.61 -11.49
C GLY A 302 8.62 -3.61 -11.71
N SER A 303 8.95 -3.24 -12.96
CA SER A 303 9.85 -2.11 -13.20
C SER A 303 9.25 -0.80 -12.67
N VAL A 304 7.91 -0.69 -12.65
CA VAL A 304 7.20 0.44 -12.02
C VAL A 304 7.55 0.53 -10.54
N SER A 305 7.60 -0.59 -9.79
CA SER A 305 7.98 -0.61 -8.38
C SER A 305 9.39 -0.05 -8.15
N VAL A 306 10.36 -0.44 -8.99
CA VAL A 306 11.75 0.01 -8.87
C VAL A 306 11.88 1.50 -9.19
N LEU A 307 11.21 1.97 -10.24
CA LEU A 307 11.20 3.38 -10.62
C LEU A 307 10.48 4.24 -9.58
N MET A 308 9.38 3.75 -9.00
CA MET A 308 8.67 4.40 -7.91
C MET A 308 9.51 4.50 -6.64
N MET A 309 10.24 3.44 -6.27
CA MET A 309 11.19 3.49 -5.14
C MET A 309 12.22 4.61 -5.35
N ARG A 310 12.84 4.66 -6.54
CA ARG A 310 13.84 5.71 -6.89
C ARG A 310 13.25 7.11 -6.90
N ALA A 311 12.03 7.27 -7.41
CA ALA A 311 11.32 8.55 -7.40
C ALA A 311 11.04 9.01 -5.96
N ASN A 312 10.53 8.11 -5.11
CA ASN A 312 10.29 8.38 -3.70
C ASN A 312 11.57 8.72 -2.93
N ASP A 313 12.68 8.02 -3.20
CA ASP A 313 13.97 8.32 -2.59
C ASP A 313 14.47 9.72 -2.93
N ARG A 314 14.28 10.17 -4.18
CA ARG A 314 14.63 11.55 -4.57
C ARG A 314 13.76 12.59 -3.87
N ILE A 315 12.46 12.34 -3.75
CA ILE A 315 11.55 13.23 -3.01
C ILE A 315 11.98 13.31 -1.54
N ARG A 316 12.34 12.18 -0.92
CA ARG A 316 12.85 12.13 0.46
C ARG A 316 14.19 12.85 0.62
N GLN A 317 15.10 12.73 -0.34
CA GLN A 317 16.40 13.39 -0.31
C GLN A 317 16.27 14.91 -0.42
N ALA A 318 15.38 15.40 -1.30
CA ALA A 318 15.06 16.82 -1.40
C ALA A 318 14.54 17.38 -0.07
N HIS A 319 13.76 16.60 0.67
CA HIS A 319 13.27 17.00 2.00
C HIS A 319 14.37 16.98 3.09
N LYS A 320 15.34 16.05 3.02
CA LYS A 320 16.42 15.91 4.03
C LYS A 320 17.55 16.93 3.87
N GLY A 321 17.81 17.41 2.64
CA GLY A 321 18.88 18.36 2.34
C GLY A 321 18.83 19.62 3.22
N ASP A 322 17.61 20.07 3.58
CA ASP A 322 17.42 21.33 4.28
C ASP A 322 17.27 21.19 5.81
N THR A 323 16.89 20.01 6.33
CA THR A 323 16.95 19.74 7.79
C THR A 323 18.36 19.84 8.37
N ASN A 324 19.40 19.70 7.53
CA ASN A 324 20.80 19.90 7.92
C ASN A 324 21.29 21.34 7.75
N ILE A 325 20.53 22.22 7.08
CA ILE A 325 20.87 23.65 6.91
C ILE A 325 20.26 24.50 8.03
N LEU A 326 19.26 23.97 8.75
CA LEU A 326 18.60 24.60 9.90
C LEU A 326 19.14 24.12 11.27
N ARG A 327 20.38 23.62 11.34
CA ARG A 327 21.06 23.27 12.60
C ARG A 327 22.24 24.18 12.90
#